data_AF-M0LED0-F1
#
_entry.id   AF-M0LED0-F1
#
_cell.length_a   1.000
_cell.length_b   1.000
_cell.length_c   1.000
_cell.angle_alpha   90.00
_cell.angle_beta   90.00
_cell.angle_gamma   90.00
#
_symmetry.space_group_name_H-M   'P 1'
#
loop_
_entity.id
_entity.type
_entity.pdbx_description
1 polymer ?
#
loop_
_entity_poly.entity_id
_entity_poly.type
_entity_poly.pdbx_seq_one_letter_code
_entity_poly.pdbx_strand_id
1 'polypeptide(L)' 'MIRLFKRVLRSEDSHESVVECRRCGANLESADVDHCPACGSSEVASYRL' A
#
# COMPACT_ATOMS: atom_id res chain seq x y z
N MET A 1 11.48 8.40 18.86
CA MET A 1 11.85 7.99 17.49
C MET A 1 10.64 8.12 16.59
N ILE A 2 10.42 9.29 15.99
CA ILE A 2 9.28 9.55 15.12
C ILE A 2 9.67 9.05 13.73
N ARG A 3 9.21 7.87 13.34
CA ARG A 3 9.46 7.34 11.99
C ARG A 3 8.70 8.22 11.00
N LEU A 4 9.45 8.90 10.13
CA LEU A 4 8.92 9.69 9.02
C LEU A 4 8.08 8.75 8.14
N PHE A 5 6.75 8.84 8.23
CA PHE A 5 5.86 8.25 7.25
C PHE A 5 6.05 9.04 5.96
N LYS A 6 6.99 8.58 5.11
CA LYS A 6 7.12 9.00 3.72
C LYS A 6 5.81 8.60 3.02
N ARG A 7 4.84 9.51 3.01
CA ARG A 7 3.69 9.43 2.10
C ARG A 7 4.23 9.72 0.71
N VAL A 8 4.61 8.67 0.00
CA VAL A 8 4.77 8.71 -1.45
C VAL A 8 3.35 8.78 -2.00
N LEU A 9 2.92 10.01 -2.31
CA LEU A 9 1.74 10.29 -3.10
C LEU A 9 2.18 10.32 -4.56
N ARG A 10 2.00 9.20 -5.26
CA ARG A 10 2.03 9.04 -6.72
C ARG A 10 1.64 7.59 -6.97
N SER A 11 0.71 7.25 -7.85
CA SER A 11 0.55 7.80 -9.19
C SER A 11 -0.93 7.77 -9.61
N GLU A 12 -1.36 8.85 -10.27
CA GLU A 12 -2.64 8.93 -10.99
C GLU A 12 -2.57 8.05 -12.26
N ASP A 13 -3.72 7.51 -12.64
CA ASP A 13 -4.06 6.83 -13.92
C ASP A 13 -3.73 5.35 -14.11
N SER A 14 -4.70 4.49 -13.77
CA SER A 14 -5.51 3.68 -14.73
C SER A 14 -5.94 2.37 -14.05
N HIS A 15 -7.23 2.26 -13.70
CA HIS A 15 -7.83 1.34 -12.73
C HIS A 15 -7.63 1.81 -11.29
N GLU A 16 -8.64 2.51 -10.77
CA GLU A 16 -8.68 3.10 -9.44
C GLU A 16 -8.87 2.01 -8.35
N SER A 17 -8.01 0.98 -8.36
CA SER A 17 -7.95 -0.01 -7.29
C SER A 17 -6.86 0.38 -6.30
N VAL A 18 -7.26 0.81 -5.10
CA VAL A 18 -6.34 1.15 -4.02
C VAL A 18 -5.95 -0.13 -3.30
N VAL A 19 -4.66 -0.38 -3.17
CA VAL A 19 -4.14 -1.52 -2.40
C VAL A 19 -3.43 -0.97 -1.17
N GLU A 20 -3.73 -1.48 0.02
CA GLU A 20 -3.10 -1.03 1.27
C GLU A 20 -2.72 -2.21 2.18
N CYS A 21 -1.65 -2.06 2.95
CA CYS A 21 -1.32 -2.99 4.01
C CYS A 21 -2.14 -2.69 5.28
N ARG A 22 -2.92 -3.67 5.74
CA ARG A 22 -3.74 -3.57 6.95
C ARG A 22 -2.92 -3.48 8.24
N ARG A 23 -1.65 -3.89 8.21
CA ARG A 23 -0.78 -3.88 9.39
C ARG A 23 -0.10 -2.54 9.62
N CYS A 24 0.40 -1.89 8.57
CA CYS A 24 1.18 -0.65 8.69
C CYS A 24 0.56 0.56 8.00
N GLY A 25 -0.53 0.37 7.24
CA GLY A 25 -1.21 1.43 6.48
C GLY A 25 -0.45 1.92 5.25
N ALA A 26 0.51 1.13 4.74
CA ALA A 26 1.25 1.49 3.54
C ALA A 26 0.37 1.27 2.30
N ASN A 27 0.26 2.27 1.43
CA ASN A 27 -0.38 2.11 0.13
C ASN A 27 0.58 1.38 -0.82
N LEU A 28 0.08 0.40 -1.56
CA LEU A 28 0.84 -0.43 -2.48
C LEU A 28 0.35 -0.10 -3.90
N GLU A 29 1.30 0.19 -4.80
CA GLU A 29 0.99 0.51 -6.20
C GLU A 29 0.60 -0.73 -7.03
N SER A 30 0.66 -1.93 -6.47
CA SER A 30 0.39 -3.18 -7.21
C SER A 30 -0.44 -4.15 -6.37
N ALA A 31 -1.45 -4.77 -7.00
CA ALA A 31 -2.28 -5.79 -6.38
C ALA A 31 -1.58 -7.15 -6.26
N ASP A 32 -0.53 -7.39 -7.05
CA ASP A 32 0.25 -8.63 -7.09
C ASP A 32 1.35 -8.71 -6.01
N VAL A 33 1.10 -8.09 -4.86
CA VAL A 33 2.08 -8.03 -3.76
C VAL A 33 1.60 -8.91 -2.62
N ASP A 34 2.14 -10.14 -2.54
CA ASP A 34 1.85 -11.08 -1.44
C ASP A 34 2.31 -10.56 -0.07
N HIS A 35 3.31 -9.68 -0.02
CA HIS A 35 3.89 -9.17 1.21
C HIS A 35 4.20 -7.68 1.12
N CYS A 36 3.73 -6.92 2.11
CA CYS A 36 4.01 -5.50 2.20
C CYS A 36 5.52 -5.22 2.29
N PRO A 37 6.13 -4.49 1.35
CA PRO A 37 7.57 -4.19 1.34
C PRO A 37 7.98 -3.29 2.52
N ALA A 38 7.03 -2.59 3.15
CA ALA A 38 7.32 -1.71 4.27
C ALA A 38 7.45 -2.45 5.62
N CYS A 39 6.74 -3.56 5.82
CA CYS A 39 6.70 -4.26 7.11
C CYS A 39 6.78 -5.79 7.04
N GLY A 40 6.81 -6.37 5.83
CA GLY A 40 6.82 -7.82 5.59
C GLY A 40 5.49 -8.53 5.86
N SER A 41 4.41 -7.80 6.10
CA SER A 41 3.08 -8.39 6.37
C SER A 41 2.42 -8.91 5.11
N SER A 42 1.85 -10.11 5.15
CA SER A 42 0.97 -10.64 4.10
C SER A 42 -0.45 -10.06 4.13
N GLU A 43 -0.81 -9.35 5.19
CA GLU A 43 -2.13 -8.72 5.36
C GLU A 43 -2.26 -7.47 4.46
N VAL A 44 -2.68 -7.68 3.21
CA VAL A 44 -2.90 -6.66 2.20
C VAL A 44 -4.38 -6.65 1.78
N ALA A 45 -4.99 -5.46 1.71
CA ALA A 45 -6.37 -5.26 1.28
C ALA A 45 -6.40 -4.46 -0.03
N SER A 46 -7.27 -4.85 -0.95
CA SER A 46 -7.50 -4.15 -2.21
C SER A 46 -8.95 -3.66 -2.27
N TYR A 47 -9.14 -2.40 -2.63
CA TYR A 47 -10.43 -1.75 -2.82
C TYR A 47 -10.54 -1.33 -4.27
N ARG A 48 -11.63 -1.72 -4.93
CA ARG A 48 -11.99 -1.14 -6.22
C ARG A 48 -12.84 0.09 -5.94
N LEU A 49 -12.41 1.25 -6.43
CA LEU A 49 -13.19 2.48 -6.41
C LEU A 49 -14.20 2.51 -7.57
#